data_AF-A0AAI8C6I9-F1
#
_entry.id   AF-A0AAI8C6I9-F1
#
_cell.length_a   1.000
_cell.length_b   1.000
_cell.length_c   1.000
_cell.angle_alpha   90.00
_cell.angle_beta   90.00
_cell.angle_gamma   90.00
#
_symmetry.space_group_name_H-M   'P 1'
#
loop_
_entity.id
_entity.type
_entity.pdbx_description
1 polymer ?
#
loop_
_entity_poly.entity_id
_entity_poly.type
_entity_poly.pdbx_seq_one_letter_code
_entity_poly.pdbx_strand_id
1 'polypeptide(L)'
;MIDFDFTSKGFEINGQLYSFPVAKEELFTLFGEPEVFSGEHNDVYIWHTVGLRAFAKDRININTIEVTYRVEDYATAVKSAFIGQLKLNGESDVMKYYNEHKQERIKLWDTDDTGAFRFNDVTVWYNIRQSELYSLSLQAYEEVEEEEVSLLPIDENFEYLEAVWYEWKKTIENRVGADNKYYNPTHGITQEQLDTVVEQLDEVELPAILVNFYKIANVKWNAVTSAISLHANGWNYDLLPFEKIADEWEDINELFDDEEVDEDTLADYDTRLKCTGYANPKWIPFAEGKNGDYLLIDTDPSDTGMYGQIIELQNESWSRTVIAFCLEELIYREIESLEGAITEHQQFIIDNGTF
;
A
#
# COMPACT_ATOMS: atom_id res chain seq x y z
N MET A 1 -12.50 -39.07 6.96
CA MET A 1 -11.46 -38.06 7.16
C MET A 1 -11.51 -37.19 5.93
N ILE A 2 -11.59 -35.87 6.09
CA ILE A 2 -11.68 -34.95 4.95
C ILE A 2 -10.27 -34.74 4.40
N ASP A 3 -10.12 -34.90 3.10
CA ASP A 3 -8.88 -34.64 2.37
C ASP A 3 -9.13 -33.53 1.35
N PHE A 4 -8.47 -32.40 1.52
CA PHE A 4 -8.43 -31.31 0.55
C PHE A 4 -7.12 -31.41 -0.23
N ASP A 5 -7.21 -31.47 -1.55
CA ASP A 5 -6.04 -31.51 -2.42
C ASP A 5 -6.11 -30.38 -3.44
N PHE A 6 -5.02 -29.62 -3.54
CA PHE A 6 -4.86 -28.53 -4.48
C PHE A 6 -3.74 -28.90 -5.45
N THR A 7 -4.09 -29.04 -6.72
CA THR A 7 -3.13 -29.40 -7.77
C THR A 7 -3.29 -28.47 -8.97
N SER A 8 -2.48 -28.68 -10.02
CA SER A 8 -2.67 -28.01 -11.30
C SER A 8 -4.04 -28.27 -11.96
N LYS A 9 -4.80 -29.27 -11.49
CA LYS A 9 -6.17 -29.54 -11.95
C LYS A 9 -7.24 -28.71 -11.24
N GLY A 10 -6.91 -28.07 -10.12
CA GLY A 10 -7.85 -27.33 -9.27
C GLY A 10 -7.98 -27.92 -7.88
N PHE A 11 -9.15 -27.69 -7.26
CA PHE A 11 -9.48 -28.05 -5.89
C PHE A 11 -10.29 -29.35 -5.82
N GLU A 12 -9.80 -30.33 -5.05
CA GLU A 12 -10.49 -31.58 -4.81
C GLU A 12 -10.86 -31.76 -3.32
N ILE A 13 -12.05 -32.31 -3.07
CA ILE A 13 -12.48 -32.79 -1.74
C ILE A 13 -12.69 -34.30 -1.84
N ASN A 14 -11.90 -35.06 -1.09
CA ASN A 14 -11.91 -36.53 -1.09
C ASN A 14 -11.77 -37.13 -2.52
N GLY A 15 -10.98 -36.49 -3.38
CA GLY A 15 -10.71 -36.94 -4.76
C GLY A 15 -11.77 -36.55 -5.80
N GLN A 16 -12.76 -35.74 -5.44
CA GLN A 16 -13.73 -35.16 -6.37
C GLN A 16 -13.42 -33.67 -6.58
N LEU A 17 -13.42 -33.21 -7.83
CA LEU A 17 -13.15 -31.82 -8.19
C LEU A 17 -14.33 -30.91 -7.84
N TYR A 18 -14.03 -29.72 -7.31
CA TYR A 18 -14.98 -28.65 -7.00
C TYR A 18 -14.47 -27.32 -7.55
N SER A 19 -15.41 -26.44 -7.90
CA SER A 19 -15.17 -25.05 -8.25
C SER A 19 -16.08 -24.17 -7.41
N PHE A 20 -15.64 -22.95 -7.11
CA PHE A 20 -16.47 -21.97 -6.42
C PHE A 20 -17.38 -21.23 -7.41
N PRO A 21 -18.58 -20.81 -6.98
CA PRO A 21 -19.15 -21.08 -5.65
C PRO A 21 -19.73 -22.50 -5.58
N VAL A 22 -19.69 -23.13 -4.40
CA VAL A 22 -20.15 -24.52 -4.18
C VAL A 22 -21.56 -24.52 -3.59
N ALA A 23 -22.49 -25.32 -4.11
CA ALA A 23 -23.82 -25.43 -3.50
C ALA A 23 -23.72 -25.92 -2.04
N LYS A 24 -24.38 -25.23 -1.10
CA LYS A 24 -24.22 -25.56 0.32
C LYS A 24 -24.64 -26.99 0.65
N GLU A 25 -25.64 -27.53 -0.03
CA GLU A 25 -26.12 -28.90 0.15
C GLU A 25 -25.05 -29.95 -0.16
N GLU A 26 -24.11 -29.64 -1.06
CA GLU A 26 -22.96 -30.51 -1.34
C GLU A 26 -22.01 -30.55 -0.14
N LEU A 27 -21.70 -29.39 0.46
CA LEU A 27 -20.88 -29.35 1.67
C LEU A 27 -21.59 -29.99 2.87
N PHE A 28 -22.91 -29.87 2.98
CA PHE A 28 -23.68 -30.51 4.06
C PHE A 28 -23.60 -32.03 3.94
N THR A 29 -23.61 -32.55 2.71
CA THR A 29 -23.44 -33.98 2.44
C THR A 29 -22.03 -34.45 2.82
N LEU A 30 -21.00 -33.64 2.60
CA LEU A 30 -19.60 -33.98 2.88
C LEU A 30 -19.24 -33.87 4.37
N PHE A 31 -19.74 -32.83 5.04
CA PHE A 31 -19.29 -32.43 6.38
C PHE A 31 -20.36 -32.63 7.47
N GLY A 32 -21.60 -32.92 7.09
CA GLY A 32 -22.76 -33.02 7.96
C GLY A 32 -23.53 -31.70 8.08
N GLU A 33 -24.53 -31.67 8.96
CA GLU A 33 -25.32 -30.45 9.21
C GLU A 33 -24.48 -29.42 10.00
N PRO A 34 -24.37 -28.16 9.53
CA PRO A 34 -23.64 -27.11 10.22
C PRO A 34 -24.48 -26.41 11.30
N GLU A 35 -23.81 -25.70 12.21
CA GLU A 35 -24.42 -24.58 12.94
C GLU A 35 -24.47 -23.36 12.01
N VAL A 36 -25.62 -22.67 11.95
CA VAL A 36 -25.85 -21.57 10.99
C VAL A 36 -26.01 -20.25 11.71
N PHE A 37 -25.27 -19.24 11.26
CA PHE A 37 -25.37 -17.86 11.73
C PHE A 37 -25.69 -16.96 10.54
N SER A 38 -26.87 -16.33 10.56
CA SER A 38 -27.28 -15.39 9.52
C SER A 38 -26.95 -13.96 9.91
N GLY A 39 -26.14 -13.30 9.09
CA GLY A 39 -25.84 -11.88 9.15
C GLY A 39 -26.64 -11.06 8.15
N GLU A 40 -26.41 -9.75 8.15
CA GLU A 40 -27.04 -8.81 7.22
C GLU A 40 -26.61 -9.07 5.76
N HIS A 41 -25.33 -9.38 5.55
CA HIS A 41 -24.72 -9.50 4.22
C HIS A 41 -24.36 -10.93 3.81
N ASN A 42 -24.29 -11.88 4.75
CA ASN A 42 -23.92 -13.27 4.49
C ASN A 42 -24.45 -14.23 5.56
N ASP A 43 -24.53 -15.51 5.20
CA ASP A 43 -24.68 -16.62 6.15
C ASP A 43 -23.33 -17.29 6.39
N VAL A 44 -23.09 -17.71 7.64
CA VAL A 44 -21.93 -18.48 8.07
C VAL A 44 -22.40 -19.88 8.48
N TYR A 45 -21.75 -20.91 7.93
CA TYR A 45 -22.01 -22.32 8.20
C TYR A 45 -20.79 -22.92 8.91
N ILE A 46 -20.97 -23.49 10.10
CA ILE A 46 -19.87 -23.91 10.96
C ILE A 46 -19.94 -25.41 11.28
N TRP A 47 -18.87 -26.14 10.98
CA TRP A 47 -18.67 -27.53 11.39
C TRP A 47 -17.66 -27.60 12.52
N HIS A 48 -18.13 -27.33 13.73
CA HIS A 48 -17.30 -27.17 14.93
C HIS A 48 -16.32 -28.30 15.19
N THR A 49 -16.76 -29.56 15.05
CA THR A 49 -15.92 -30.75 15.33
C THR A 49 -14.97 -31.10 14.20
N VAL A 50 -15.14 -30.46 13.04
CA VAL A 50 -14.31 -30.65 11.86
C VAL A 50 -13.23 -29.58 11.79
N GLY A 51 -13.51 -28.38 12.33
CA GLY A 51 -12.64 -27.21 12.22
C GLY A 51 -12.76 -26.47 10.89
N LEU A 52 -14.00 -26.41 10.36
CA LEU A 52 -14.33 -25.70 9.13
C LEU A 52 -15.43 -24.66 9.38
N ARG A 53 -15.35 -23.54 8.66
CA ARG A 53 -16.47 -22.64 8.45
C ARG A 53 -16.59 -22.25 6.99
N ALA A 54 -17.77 -21.85 6.55
CA ALA A 54 -18.02 -21.46 5.17
C ALA A 54 -18.98 -20.27 5.10
N PHE A 55 -18.86 -19.46 4.04
CA PHE A 55 -19.59 -18.21 3.88
C PHE A 55 -20.39 -18.19 2.58
N ALA A 56 -21.65 -17.78 2.65
CA ALA A 56 -22.52 -17.58 1.48
C ALA A 56 -23.10 -16.16 1.46
N LYS A 57 -22.86 -15.42 0.38
CA LYS A 57 -23.46 -14.09 0.17
C LYS A 57 -24.93 -14.19 -0.26
N ASP A 58 -25.24 -15.15 -1.13
CA ASP A 58 -26.60 -15.37 -1.69
C ASP A 58 -27.45 -16.36 -0.86
N ARG A 59 -26.89 -16.89 0.24
CA ARG A 59 -27.49 -17.91 1.13
C ARG A 59 -27.76 -19.27 0.48
N ILE A 60 -27.29 -19.47 -0.74
CA ILE A 60 -27.48 -20.69 -1.54
C ILE A 60 -26.12 -21.34 -1.82
N ASN A 61 -25.17 -20.55 -2.30
CA ASN A 61 -23.86 -20.99 -2.71
C ASN A 61 -22.77 -20.46 -1.77
N ILE A 62 -21.87 -21.36 -1.40
CA ILE A 62 -20.68 -21.07 -0.60
C ILE A 62 -19.63 -20.43 -1.50
N ASN A 63 -19.23 -19.21 -1.18
CA ASN A 63 -18.18 -18.47 -1.89
C ASN A 63 -16.80 -18.72 -1.29
N THR A 64 -16.75 -19.05 0.00
CA THR A 64 -15.50 -19.19 0.75
C THR A 64 -15.61 -20.34 1.74
N ILE A 65 -14.59 -21.19 1.82
CA ILE A 65 -14.39 -22.17 2.89
C ILE A 65 -13.14 -21.76 3.67
N GLU A 66 -13.24 -21.70 4.99
CA GLU A 66 -12.08 -21.50 5.84
C GLU A 66 -11.71 -22.78 6.59
N VAL A 67 -10.42 -23.12 6.52
CA VAL A 67 -9.78 -24.23 7.22
C VAL A 67 -9.04 -23.69 8.43
N THR A 68 -9.52 -23.99 9.63
CA THR A 68 -8.98 -23.38 10.85
C THR A 68 -7.88 -24.24 11.48
N TYR A 69 -6.70 -23.67 11.71
CA TYR A 69 -5.59 -24.31 12.43
C TYR A 69 -5.47 -23.83 13.88
N ARG A 70 -5.93 -22.62 14.19
CA ARG A 70 -6.01 -22.08 15.56
C ARG A 70 -7.41 -21.60 15.90
N VAL A 71 -7.91 -22.07 17.04
CA VAL A 71 -9.22 -21.67 17.55
C VAL A 71 -9.11 -20.29 18.19
N GLU A 72 -10.03 -19.40 17.81
CA GLU A 72 -10.19 -18.07 18.38
C GLU A 72 -11.41 -18.01 19.32
N ASP A 73 -11.57 -16.89 20.05
CA ASP A 73 -12.64 -16.70 21.02
C ASP A 73 -13.61 -15.57 20.57
N TYR A 74 -14.55 -15.94 19.70
CA TYR A 74 -15.71 -15.11 19.32
C TYR A 74 -16.90 -15.97 18.89
N ALA A 75 -18.08 -15.35 18.77
CA ALA A 75 -19.35 -16.06 18.62
C ALA A 75 -19.41 -17.07 17.45
N THR A 76 -18.75 -16.76 16.33
CA THR A 76 -18.72 -17.57 15.10
C THR A 76 -17.39 -18.30 14.90
N ALA A 77 -16.58 -18.44 15.94
CA ALA A 77 -15.34 -19.23 15.87
C ALA A 77 -15.65 -20.74 15.89
N VAL A 78 -14.89 -21.53 15.13
CA VAL A 78 -14.93 -22.99 15.26
C VAL A 78 -14.47 -23.41 16.67
N LYS A 79 -14.91 -24.58 17.15
CA LYS A 79 -14.58 -25.06 18.51
C LYS A 79 -13.39 -26.03 18.53
N SER A 80 -12.88 -26.43 17.36
CA SER A 80 -11.67 -27.24 17.21
C SER A 80 -10.88 -26.83 15.97
N ALA A 81 -9.58 -27.12 15.98
CA ALA A 81 -8.76 -27.07 14.77
C ALA A 81 -9.20 -28.13 13.76
N PHE A 82 -8.79 -27.94 12.51
CA PHE A 82 -9.07 -28.83 11.39
C PHE A 82 -8.49 -30.22 11.64
N ILE A 83 -9.34 -31.24 11.55
CA ILE A 83 -8.96 -32.64 11.78
C ILE A 83 -8.73 -33.45 10.50
N GLY A 84 -8.89 -32.81 9.34
CA GLY A 84 -8.63 -33.41 8.03
C GLY A 84 -7.19 -33.23 7.59
N GLN A 85 -6.94 -33.48 6.31
CA GLN A 85 -5.68 -33.20 5.64
C GLN A 85 -5.92 -32.16 4.54
N LEU A 86 -4.97 -31.24 4.38
CA LEU A 86 -4.92 -30.32 3.25
C LEU A 86 -3.54 -30.47 2.60
N LYS A 87 -3.51 -30.65 1.28
CA LYS A 87 -2.27 -30.78 0.50
C LYS A 87 -2.20 -29.70 -0.57
N LEU A 88 -1.01 -29.13 -0.74
CA LEU A 88 -0.68 -28.18 -1.81
C LEU A 88 0.35 -28.84 -2.72
N ASN A 89 -0.03 -29.20 -3.94
CA ASN A 89 0.78 -29.98 -4.88
C ASN A 89 1.45 -31.22 -4.23
N GLY A 90 0.72 -31.90 -3.35
CA GLY A 90 1.19 -33.09 -2.63
C GLY A 90 1.96 -32.83 -1.32
N GLU A 91 2.30 -31.59 -0.98
CA GLU A 91 2.88 -31.24 0.33
C GLU A 91 1.76 -31.09 1.37
N SER A 92 1.87 -31.80 2.49
CA SER A 92 0.87 -31.78 3.57
C SER A 92 1.19 -30.81 4.70
N ASP A 93 2.44 -30.35 4.81
CA ASP A 93 2.80 -29.25 5.68
C ASP A 93 2.62 -27.92 4.93
N VAL A 94 1.45 -27.32 5.13
CA VAL A 94 1.05 -26.07 4.47
C VAL A 94 1.99 -24.90 4.80
N MET A 95 2.63 -24.90 5.97
CA MET A 95 3.61 -23.86 6.33
C MET A 95 4.96 -24.11 5.68
N LYS A 96 5.34 -25.38 5.49
CA LYS A 96 6.52 -25.71 4.69
C LYS A 96 6.33 -25.25 3.23
N TYR A 97 5.19 -25.57 2.61
CA TYR A 97 4.88 -25.12 1.25
C TYR A 97 4.95 -23.58 1.15
N TYR A 98 4.32 -22.88 2.10
CA TYR A 98 4.34 -21.42 2.18
C TYR A 98 5.77 -20.83 2.18
N ASN A 99 6.66 -21.41 2.98
CA ASN A 99 8.03 -20.92 3.14
C ASN A 99 8.94 -21.28 1.96
N GLU A 100 8.72 -22.42 1.28
CA GLU A 100 9.55 -22.88 0.16
C GLU A 100 9.14 -22.25 -1.18
N HIS A 101 7.88 -21.86 -1.33
CA HIS A 101 7.30 -21.36 -2.59
C HIS A 101 7.05 -19.85 -2.59
N LYS A 102 7.93 -19.08 -1.93
CA LYS A 102 7.73 -17.63 -1.74
C LYS A 102 7.40 -16.85 -3.01
N GLN A 103 8.03 -17.22 -4.12
CA GLN A 103 7.94 -16.56 -5.43
C GLN A 103 6.65 -16.89 -6.20
N GLU A 104 5.88 -17.89 -5.75
CA GLU A 104 4.62 -18.30 -6.37
C GLU A 104 3.41 -17.65 -5.69
N ARG A 105 3.64 -16.88 -4.61
CA ARG A 105 2.56 -16.19 -3.88
C ARG A 105 2.06 -15.01 -4.70
N ILE A 106 0.74 -14.87 -4.72
CA ILE A 106 0.05 -13.74 -5.33
C ILE A 106 -0.67 -12.94 -4.24
N LYS A 107 -0.79 -11.63 -4.43
CA LYS A 107 -1.71 -10.81 -3.64
C LYS A 107 -3.12 -11.00 -4.16
N LEU A 108 -4.08 -11.15 -3.26
CA LEU A 108 -5.50 -11.13 -3.63
C LEU A 108 -6.09 -9.71 -3.59
N TRP A 109 -5.45 -8.79 -2.88
CA TRP A 109 -5.76 -7.36 -2.84
C TRP A 109 -4.49 -6.58 -2.46
N ASP A 110 -4.49 -5.26 -2.61
CA ASP A 110 -3.28 -4.43 -2.47
C ASP A 110 -2.57 -4.56 -1.11
N THR A 111 -3.36 -4.59 -0.04
CA THR A 111 -2.88 -4.66 1.35
C THR A 111 -2.75 -6.09 1.87
N ASP A 112 -2.77 -7.10 0.98
CA ASP A 112 -2.53 -8.49 1.34
C ASP A 112 -1.06 -8.66 1.75
N ASP A 113 -0.83 -8.92 3.04
CA ASP A 113 0.50 -8.99 3.66
C ASP A 113 1.01 -10.43 3.85
N THR A 114 0.18 -11.42 3.56
CA THR A 114 0.52 -12.84 3.70
C THR A 114 0.49 -13.59 2.38
N GLY A 115 -0.30 -13.14 1.41
CA GLY A 115 -0.43 -13.71 0.08
C GLY A 115 -1.24 -15.01 0.03
N ALA A 116 -1.53 -15.43 -1.21
CA ALA A 116 -2.21 -16.66 -1.55
C ALA A 116 -1.46 -17.46 -2.61
N PHE A 117 -1.81 -18.74 -2.74
CA PHE A 117 -1.44 -19.56 -3.88
C PHE A 117 -2.64 -19.80 -4.78
N ARG A 118 -2.42 -19.77 -6.09
CA ARG A 118 -3.44 -20.08 -7.10
C ARG A 118 -3.30 -21.52 -7.60
N PHE A 119 -4.42 -22.23 -7.62
CA PHE A 119 -4.56 -23.57 -8.19
C PHE A 119 -5.73 -23.56 -9.16
N ASN A 120 -5.43 -23.41 -10.45
CA ASN A 120 -6.42 -23.24 -11.52
C ASN A 120 -7.36 -22.03 -11.27
N ASP A 121 -8.58 -22.29 -10.86
CA ASP A 121 -9.68 -21.36 -10.60
C ASP A 121 -9.93 -21.13 -9.10
N VAL A 122 -9.04 -21.62 -8.23
CA VAL A 122 -9.17 -21.51 -6.77
C VAL A 122 -7.91 -20.91 -6.16
N THR A 123 -8.08 -20.13 -5.10
CA THR A 123 -7.00 -19.57 -4.29
C THR A 123 -6.99 -20.16 -2.89
N VAL A 124 -5.79 -20.25 -2.30
CA VAL A 124 -5.55 -20.61 -0.90
C VAL A 124 -4.81 -19.45 -0.25
N TRP A 125 -5.54 -18.58 0.44
CA TRP A 125 -4.98 -17.43 1.17
C TRP A 125 -4.61 -17.79 2.60
N TYR A 126 -3.48 -17.27 3.09
CA TYR A 126 -2.93 -17.62 4.40
C TYR A 126 -3.24 -16.55 5.43
N ASN A 127 -4.00 -16.88 6.48
CA ASN A 127 -4.14 -16.00 7.64
C ASN A 127 -3.01 -16.31 8.63
N ILE A 128 -1.90 -15.58 8.52
CA ILE A 128 -0.75 -15.68 9.43
C ILE A 128 -0.69 -14.43 10.30
N ARG A 129 -0.56 -14.62 11.61
CA ARG A 129 -0.34 -13.51 12.56
C ARG A 129 0.82 -13.88 13.45
N GLN A 130 1.79 -12.97 13.61
CA GLN A 130 2.99 -13.20 14.42
C GLN A 130 3.72 -14.52 14.09
N SER A 131 3.84 -14.83 12.79
CA SER A 131 4.44 -16.07 12.27
C SER A 131 3.69 -17.37 12.59
N GLU A 132 2.45 -17.28 13.06
CA GLU A 132 1.60 -18.43 13.36
C GLU A 132 0.43 -18.52 12.38
N LEU A 133 0.18 -19.71 11.82
CA LEU A 133 -0.97 -19.96 10.95
C LEU A 133 -2.25 -20.06 11.78
N TYR A 134 -3.23 -19.20 11.48
CA TYR A 134 -4.56 -19.24 12.08
C TYR A 134 -5.53 -20.01 11.22
N SER A 135 -5.58 -19.69 9.93
CA SER A 135 -6.49 -20.32 8.99
C SER A 135 -5.99 -20.25 7.55
N LEU A 136 -6.56 -21.09 6.69
CA LEU A 136 -6.48 -20.96 5.24
C LEU A 136 -7.87 -20.62 4.69
N SER A 137 -7.96 -19.61 3.84
CA SER A 137 -9.20 -19.23 3.15
C SER A 137 -9.17 -19.74 1.72
N LEU A 138 -10.19 -20.51 1.35
CA LEU A 138 -10.37 -21.14 0.04
C LEU A 138 -11.50 -20.43 -0.69
N GLN A 139 -11.22 -19.90 -1.87
CA GLN A 139 -12.23 -19.17 -2.66
C GLN A 139 -11.91 -19.20 -4.16
N ALA A 140 -12.86 -18.78 -4.99
CA ALA A 140 -12.61 -18.58 -6.41
C ALA A 140 -11.41 -17.65 -6.64
N TYR A 141 -10.58 -17.96 -7.62
CA TYR A 141 -9.65 -16.99 -8.18
C TYR A 141 -10.45 -16.05 -9.08
N GLU A 142 -10.55 -14.79 -8.69
CA GLU A 142 -11.02 -13.72 -9.56
C GLU A 142 -9.76 -13.09 -10.17
N GLU A 143 -9.68 -13.10 -11.50
CA GLU A 143 -8.60 -12.41 -12.19
C GLU A 143 -8.73 -10.93 -11.90
N VAL A 144 -7.64 -10.30 -11.44
CA VAL A 144 -7.61 -8.86 -11.25
C VAL A 144 -7.76 -8.26 -12.65
N GLU A 145 -8.94 -7.72 -12.96
CA GLU A 145 -9.11 -6.91 -14.15
C GLU A 145 -8.23 -5.67 -13.96
N GLU A 146 -7.15 -5.56 -14.73
CA GLU A 146 -6.41 -4.31 -14.84
C GLU A 146 -7.40 -3.29 -15.41
N GLU A 147 -7.92 -2.38 -14.57
CA GLU A 147 -8.75 -1.29 -15.05
C GLU A 147 -7.96 -0.56 -16.15
N GLU A 148 -8.55 -0.43 -17.35
CA GLU A 148 -8.01 0.46 -18.38
C GLU A 148 -8.15 1.91 -17.88
N VAL A 149 -7.14 2.36 -17.13
CA VAL A 149 -7.12 3.70 -16.59
C VAL A 149 -6.72 4.67 -17.71
N SER A 150 -7.59 5.64 -17.99
CA SER A 150 -7.29 6.73 -18.92
C SER A 150 -6.33 7.73 -18.27
N LEU A 151 -5.03 7.49 -18.46
CA LEU A 151 -3.95 8.34 -17.92
C LEU A 151 -3.83 9.68 -18.64
N LEU A 152 -3.41 10.72 -17.91
CA LEU A 152 -3.13 12.03 -18.47
C LEU A 152 -1.79 12.06 -19.22
N PRO A 153 -1.73 12.68 -20.42
CA PRO A 153 -0.47 12.84 -21.14
C PRO A 153 0.42 13.89 -20.46
N ILE A 154 1.71 13.60 -20.41
CA ILE A 154 2.75 14.52 -19.92
C ILE A 154 2.90 15.65 -20.94
N ASP A 155 3.14 16.88 -20.47
CA ASP A 155 3.41 18.00 -21.37
C ASP A 155 4.85 17.91 -21.91
N GLU A 156 5.06 18.28 -23.18
CA GLU A 156 6.34 18.12 -23.91
C GLU A 156 7.57 18.64 -23.14
N ASN A 157 7.43 19.74 -22.40
CA ASN A 157 8.54 20.33 -21.64
C ASN A 157 8.94 19.51 -20.40
N PHE A 158 8.15 18.51 -19.99
CA PHE A 158 8.37 17.67 -18.81
C PHE A 158 8.62 16.19 -19.14
N GLU A 159 8.77 15.81 -20.42
CA GLU A 159 9.03 14.43 -20.84
C GLU A 159 10.27 13.82 -20.15
N TYR A 160 11.25 14.64 -19.79
CA TYR A 160 12.46 14.20 -19.09
C TYR A 160 12.17 13.55 -17.71
N LEU A 161 11.02 13.86 -17.09
CA LEU A 161 10.60 13.26 -15.82
C LEU A 161 10.33 11.75 -15.95
N GLU A 162 10.04 11.24 -17.15
CA GLU A 162 9.88 9.79 -17.36
C GLU A 162 11.17 9.05 -17.02
N ALA A 163 12.32 9.61 -17.42
CA ALA A 163 13.63 9.06 -17.09
C ALA A 163 13.93 9.16 -15.59
N VAL A 164 13.59 10.29 -14.96
CA VAL A 164 13.75 10.49 -13.51
C VAL A 164 12.98 9.42 -12.73
N TRP A 165 11.70 9.23 -13.05
CA TRP A 165 10.86 8.20 -12.42
C TRP A 165 11.35 6.79 -12.68
N TYR A 166 11.76 6.49 -13.93
CA TYR A 166 12.27 5.17 -14.29
C TYR A 166 13.52 4.82 -13.51
N GLU A 167 14.51 5.73 -13.47
CA GLU A 167 15.75 5.51 -12.75
C GLU A 167 15.52 5.38 -11.25
N TRP A 168 14.67 6.24 -10.67
CA TRP A 168 14.35 6.17 -9.24
C TRP A 168 13.68 4.85 -8.86
N LYS A 169 12.60 4.47 -9.56
CA LYS A 169 11.92 3.18 -9.34
C LYS A 169 12.87 2.01 -9.53
N LYS A 170 13.70 2.02 -10.57
CA LYS A 170 14.60 0.89 -10.87
C LYS A 170 15.66 0.73 -9.78
N THR A 171 16.21 1.83 -9.28
CA THR A 171 17.20 1.80 -8.20
C THR A 171 16.56 1.28 -6.90
N ILE A 172 15.34 1.70 -6.59
CA ILE A 172 14.58 1.19 -5.43
C ILE A 172 14.28 -0.31 -5.60
N GLU A 173 13.76 -0.74 -6.75
CA GLU A 173 13.48 -2.15 -7.05
C GLU A 173 14.73 -3.03 -6.85
N ASN A 174 15.88 -2.58 -7.36
CA ASN A 174 17.14 -3.30 -7.22
C ASN A 174 17.59 -3.39 -5.75
N ARG A 175 17.17 -2.45 -4.90
CA ARG A 175 17.55 -2.38 -3.49
C ARG A 175 16.61 -3.19 -2.59
N VAL A 176 15.30 -3.10 -2.79
CA VAL A 176 14.31 -3.68 -1.86
C VAL A 176 13.43 -4.79 -2.46
N GLY A 177 13.42 -4.94 -3.79
CA GLY A 177 12.55 -5.86 -4.53
C GLY A 177 11.22 -5.22 -4.95
N ALA A 178 10.76 -5.51 -6.17
CA ALA A 178 9.46 -5.03 -6.68
C ALA A 178 8.26 -5.70 -5.98
N ASP A 179 8.48 -6.85 -5.35
CA ASP A 179 7.52 -7.60 -4.54
C ASP A 179 7.49 -7.11 -3.08
N ASN A 180 8.31 -6.13 -2.71
CA ASN A 180 8.33 -5.60 -1.35
C ASN A 180 7.01 -4.90 -1.02
N LYS A 181 6.40 -5.20 0.13
CA LYS A 181 5.11 -4.61 0.53
C LYS A 181 5.14 -3.09 0.72
N TYR A 182 6.33 -2.50 0.90
CA TYR A 182 6.53 -1.04 0.98
C TYR A 182 6.95 -0.42 -0.37
N TYR A 183 7.19 -1.23 -1.40
CA TYR A 183 7.31 -0.76 -2.78
C TYR A 183 5.91 -0.55 -3.35
N ASN A 184 5.47 0.71 -3.34
CA ASN A 184 4.08 1.15 -3.50
C ASN A 184 3.79 2.08 -4.71
N PRO A 185 4.55 2.09 -5.82
CA PRO A 185 4.19 2.92 -6.96
C PRO A 185 2.92 2.42 -7.66
N THR A 186 2.19 3.33 -8.29
CA THR A 186 1.01 3.07 -9.12
C THR A 186 1.16 3.71 -10.50
N HIS A 187 0.15 3.52 -11.35
CA HIS A 187 0.01 4.33 -12.57
C HIS A 187 -0.08 5.82 -12.23
N GLY A 188 0.15 6.67 -13.23
CA GLY A 188 -0.01 8.11 -13.11
C GLY A 188 -1.46 8.54 -12.85
N ILE A 189 -1.65 9.79 -12.49
CA ILE A 189 -2.97 10.31 -12.13
C ILE A 189 -3.93 10.39 -13.33
N THR A 190 -5.22 10.24 -13.03
CA THR A 190 -6.34 10.46 -13.95
C THR A 190 -6.80 11.91 -13.93
N GLN A 191 -7.64 12.27 -14.91
CA GLN A 191 -8.32 13.57 -14.89
C GLN A 191 -9.19 13.74 -13.64
N GLU A 192 -9.88 12.68 -13.19
CA GLU A 192 -10.75 12.73 -12.00
C GLU A 192 -9.94 13.00 -10.72
N GLN A 193 -8.79 12.33 -10.55
CA GLN A 193 -7.87 12.59 -9.44
C GLN A 193 -7.35 14.03 -9.48
N LEU A 194 -6.97 14.53 -10.66
CA LEU A 194 -6.53 15.92 -10.84
C LEU A 194 -7.62 16.92 -10.48
N ASP A 195 -8.82 16.75 -11.01
CA ASP A 195 -9.95 17.65 -10.79
C ASP A 195 -10.33 17.69 -9.31
N THR A 196 -10.32 16.54 -8.63
CA THR A 196 -10.62 16.43 -7.19
C THR A 196 -9.65 17.25 -6.34
N VAL A 197 -8.34 17.05 -6.54
CA VAL A 197 -7.31 17.78 -5.76
C VAL A 197 -7.34 19.27 -6.07
N VAL A 198 -7.56 19.66 -7.33
CA VAL A 198 -7.68 21.08 -7.71
C VAL A 198 -8.92 21.73 -7.11
N GLU A 199 -10.05 21.03 -7.02
CA GLU A 199 -11.26 21.54 -6.37
C GLU A 199 -11.05 21.76 -4.85
N GLN A 200 -10.23 20.93 -4.20
CA GLN A 200 -9.94 21.04 -2.77
C GLN A 200 -8.98 22.19 -2.41
N LEU A 201 -8.08 22.59 -3.31
CA LEU A 201 -6.97 23.53 -3.02
C LEU A 201 -7.33 25.03 -2.94
N ASP A 202 -8.59 25.41 -2.67
CA ASP A 202 -9.08 26.81 -2.46
C ASP A 202 -8.29 27.92 -3.21
N GLU A 203 -8.33 27.89 -4.55
CA GLU A 203 -7.66 28.85 -5.46
C GLU A 203 -6.12 28.79 -5.55
N VAL A 204 -5.47 27.81 -4.92
CA VAL A 204 -4.03 27.57 -5.08
C VAL A 204 -3.71 26.76 -6.33
N GLU A 205 -2.84 27.31 -7.17
CA GLU A 205 -2.37 26.63 -8.39
C GLU A 205 -1.28 25.60 -8.06
N LEU A 206 -1.53 24.34 -8.40
CA LEU A 206 -0.50 23.30 -8.37
C LEU A 206 0.61 23.63 -9.39
N PRO A 207 1.90 23.53 -9.00
CA PRO A 207 2.98 23.80 -9.92
C PRO A 207 3.02 22.72 -11.01
N ALA A 208 3.19 23.15 -12.27
CA ALA A 208 3.16 22.25 -13.44
C ALA A 208 4.16 21.09 -13.35
N ILE A 209 5.30 21.30 -12.68
CA ILE A 209 6.30 20.26 -12.42
C ILE A 209 5.72 19.12 -11.58
N LEU A 210 4.95 19.43 -10.53
CA LEU A 210 4.34 18.45 -9.64
C LEU A 210 3.24 17.68 -10.35
N VAL A 211 2.36 18.37 -11.07
CA VAL A 211 1.30 17.72 -11.84
C VAL A 211 1.91 16.75 -12.87
N ASN A 212 2.86 17.19 -13.68
CA ASN A 212 3.49 16.33 -14.69
C ASN A 212 4.32 15.19 -14.07
N PHE A 213 4.90 15.39 -12.88
CA PHE A 213 5.53 14.32 -12.12
C PHE A 213 4.52 13.22 -11.77
N TYR A 214 3.33 13.57 -11.28
CA TYR A 214 2.28 12.59 -10.94
C TYR A 214 1.53 12.03 -12.15
N LYS A 215 1.56 12.68 -13.32
CA LYS A 215 1.04 12.09 -14.58
C LYS A 215 1.82 10.82 -15.00
N ILE A 216 3.07 10.66 -14.56
CA ILE A 216 3.89 9.47 -14.86
C ILE A 216 3.59 8.32 -13.91
N ALA A 217 3.64 8.60 -12.61
CA ALA A 217 3.38 7.62 -11.56
C ALA A 217 2.86 8.33 -10.31
N ASN A 218 1.97 7.64 -9.59
CA ASN A 218 1.53 8.01 -8.24
C ASN A 218 2.02 6.93 -7.26
N VAL A 219 1.68 7.04 -5.97
CA VAL A 219 2.00 6.07 -4.93
C VAL A 219 0.79 5.78 -4.05
N LYS A 220 0.72 4.57 -3.48
CA LYS A 220 -0.28 4.25 -2.44
C LYS A 220 0.24 4.64 -1.08
N TRP A 221 -0.59 5.31 -0.27
CA TRP A 221 -0.23 5.60 1.11
C TRP A 221 -0.04 4.31 1.91
N ASN A 222 0.96 4.30 2.79
CA ASN A 222 1.21 3.20 3.71
C ASN A 222 1.39 3.75 5.13
N ALA A 223 0.65 3.23 6.09
CA ALA A 223 0.65 3.71 7.47
C ALA A 223 2.00 3.56 8.19
N VAL A 224 2.86 2.65 7.73
CA VAL A 224 4.16 2.39 8.33
C VAL A 224 5.23 3.19 7.60
N THR A 225 5.49 2.88 6.32
CA THR A 225 6.56 3.53 5.54
C THR A 225 6.37 3.30 4.03
N SER A 226 7.06 4.09 3.21
CA SER A 226 7.20 3.91 1.76
C SER A 226 8.65 3.59 1.39
N ALA A 227 8.85 2.79 0.34
CA ALA A 227 10.15 2.65 -0.32
C ALA A 227 10.41 3.77 -1.34
N ILE A 228 9.33 4.41 -1.84
CA ILE A 228 9.41 5.65 -2.62
C ILE A 228 9.46 6.80 -1.60
N SER A 229 10.67 7.10 -1.12
CA SER A 229 10.93 8.10 -0.07
C SER A 229 12.17 8.94 -0.40
N LEU A 230 12.25 10.14 0.16
CA LEU A 230 13.33 11.12 -0.02
C LEU A 230 14.03 11.39 1.30
N HIS A 231 15.35 11.57 1.28
CA HIS A 231 16.12 11.90 2.46
C HIS A 231 16.60 13.36 2.47
N ALA A 232 16.33 14.07 3.56
CA ALA A 232 16.83 15.41 3.80
C ALA A 232 17.25 15.58 5.27
N ASN A 233 18.43 16.15 5.48
CA ASN A 233 18.95 16.53 6.81
C ASN A 233 18.87 15.45 7.91
N GLY A 234 18.96 14.17 7.54
CA GLY A 234 18.94 13.04 8.49
C GLY A 234 17.56 12.41 8.67
N TRP A 235 16.54 12.92 7.98
CA TRP A 235 15.15 12.47 8.04
C TRP A 235 14.70 11.86 6.72
N ASN A 236 13.72 10.96 6.79
CA ASN A 236 13.11 10.32 5.63
C ASN A 236 11.69 10.88 5.45
N TYR A 237 11.34 11.15 4.21
CA TYR A 237 10.05 11.69 3.81
C TYR A 237 9.42 10.76 2.77
N ASP A 238 8.30 10.15 3.11
CA ASP A 238 7.55 9.32 2.17
C ASP A 238 6.88 10.22 1.12
N LEU A 239 6.98 9.86 -0.16
CA LEU A 239 6.26 10.57 -1.21
C LEU A 239 4.74 10.49 -0.92
N LEU A 240 4.05 11.61 -0.96
CA LEU A 240 2.60 11.65 -0.76
C LEU A 240 1.89 11.03 -1.98
N PRO A 241 0.78 10.30 -1.80
CA PRO A 241 -0.18 10.13 -2.89
C PRO A 241 -0.68 11.50 -3.35
N PHE A 242 -0.91 11.65 -4.64
CA PHE A 242 -1.41 12.90 -5.21
C PHE A 242 -2.68 13.42 -4.52
N GLU A 243 -3.59 12.50 -4.17
CA GLU A 243 -4.88 12.77 -3.53
C GLU A 243 -4.74 13.35 -2.12
N LYS A 244 -3.59 13.13 -1.47
CA LYS A 244 -3.33 13.68 -0.13
C LYS A 244 -2.78 15.11 -0.16
N ILE A 245 -2.31 15.60 -1.30
CA ILE A 245 -1.63 16.90 -1.37
C ILE A 245 -2.54 18.02 -0.86
N ALA A 246 -3.84 17.98 -1.18
CA ALA A 246 -4.78 18.99 -0.72
C ALA A 246 -5.00 18.95 0.79
N ASP A 247 -5.27 17.77 1.36
CA ASP A 247 -5.48 17.59 2.80
C ASP A 247 -4.26 18.04 3.60
N GLU A 248 -3.06 17.61 3.20
CA GLU A 248 -1.82 17.99 3.90
C GLU A 248 -1.48 19.48 3.71
N TRP A 249 -1.85 20.08 2.57
CA TRP A 249 -1.71 21.52 2.36
C TRP A 249 -2.68 22.32 3.25
N GLU A 250 -3.91 21.86 3.42
CA GLU A 250 -4.90 22.47 4.30
C GLU A 250 -4.40 22.42 5.76
N ASP A 251 -3.95 21.25 6.23
CA ASP A 251 -3.40 21.07 7.58
C ASP A 251 -2.20 22.01 7.85
N ILE A 252 -1.30 22.17 6.89
CA ILE A 252 -0.15 23.09 7.02
C ILE A 252 -0.61 24.55 7.06
N ASN A 253 -1.64 24.92 6.30
CA ASN A 253 -2.14 26.29 6.26
C ASN A 253 -3.05 26.65 7.43
N GLU A 254 -3.70 25.69 8.08
CA GLU A 254 -4.37 25.96 9.36
C GLU A 254 -3.38 26.44 10.43
N LEU A 255 -2.11 26.06 10.30
CA LEU A 255 -1.01 26.53 11.15
C LEU A 255 -0.39 27.86 10.69
N PHE A 256 -0.80 28.39 9.54
CA PHE A 256 -0.29 29.67 9.05
C PHE A 256 -0.90 30.83 9.85
N ASP A 257 -0.07 31.43 10.69
CA ASP A 257 -0.35 32.70 11.37
C ASP A 257 0.82 33.67 11.10
N ASP A 258 0.53 34.79 10.44
CA ASP A 258 1.52 35.83 10.09
C ASP A 258 1.80 36.81 11.23
N GLU A 259 1.04 36.74 12.34
CA GLU A 259 1.24 37.56 13.54
C GLU A 259 2.06 36.84 14.63
N GLU A 260 2.27 35.52 14.53
CA GLU A 260 2.89 34.72 15.60
C GLU A 260 4.42 34.56 15.51
N VAL A 261 5.06 34.86 14.38
CA VAL A 261 6.52 34.64 14.21
C VAL A 261 7.30 35.94 14.36
N ASP A 262 8.20 36.00 15.36
CA ASP A 262 9.02 37.19 15.61
C ASP A 262 10.12 37.43 14.55
N GLU A 263 10.58 38.68 14.45
CA GLU A 263 11.58 39.09 13.46
C GLU A 263 12.92 38.33 13.58
N ASP A 264 13.30 37.94 14.80
CA ASP A 264 14.55 37.20 15.04
C ASP A 264 14.45 35.77 14.47
N THR A 265 13.29 35.12 14.63
CA THR A 265 12.99 33.80 14.06
C THR A 265 12.93 33.85 12.54
N LEU A 266 12.27 34.86 11.97
CA LEU A 266 12.24 35.07 10.52
C LEU A 266 13.63 35.35 9.93
N ALA A 267 14.53 35.99 10.70
CA ALA A 267 15.90 36.25 10.26
C ALA A 267 16.77 34.99 10.15
N ASP A 268 16.40 33.92 10.87
CA ASP A 268 17.08 32.62 10.80
C ASP A 268 16.57 31.74 9.63
N TYR A 269 15.47 32.13 8.98
CA TYR A 269 14.99 31.44 7.79
C TYR A 269 15.93 31.65 6.60
N ASP A 270 15.94 30.70 5.69
CA ASP A 270 16.72 30.80 4.47
C ASP A 270 16.30 32.04 3.66
N THR A 271 17.26 32.89 3.30
CA THR A 271 17.00 34.16 2.59
C THR A 271 16.35 33.97 1.22
N ARG A 272 16.38 32.75 0.68
CA ARG A 272 15.71 32.36 -0.57
C ARG A 272 14.20 32.28 -0.42
N LEU A 273 13.69 32.19 0.81
CA LEU A 273 12.28 32.07 1.11
C LEU A 273 11.60 33.43 1.25
N LYS A 274 10.35 33.49 0.81
CA LYS A 274 9.44 34.55 1.18
C LYS A 274 8.45 33.96 2.18
N CYS A 275 8.69 34.19 3.46
CA CYS A 275 7.86 33.69 4.53
C CYS A 275 7.54 34.81 5.51
N THR A 276 6.28 34.87 5.95
CA THR A 276 5.80 35.85 6.93
C THR A 276 5.24 35.18 8.18
N GLY A 277 5.30 33.85 8.28
CA GLY A 277 4.73 33.09 9.39
C GLY A 277 5.33 31.70 9.53
N TYR A 278 4.54 30.75 10.03
CA TYR A 278 4.96 29.36 10.19
C TYR A 278 5.24 28.66 8.84
N ALA A 279 4.41 28.94 7.85
CA ALA A 279 4.48 28.44 6.48
C ALA A 279 4.18 29.57 5.47
N ASN A 280 4.00 29.23 4.19
CA ASN A 280 3.43 30.12 3.18
C ASN A 280 2.36 29.32 2.40
N PRO A 281 1.16 29.87 2.18
CA PRO A 281 0.10 29.20 1.39
C PRO A 281 0.49 28.75 -0.01
N LYS A 282 1.60 29.28 -0.54
CA LYS A 282 2.16 28.92 -1.84
C LYS A 282 3.25 27.84 -1.77
N TRP A 283 3.44 27.20 -0.62
CA TRP A 283 4.28 26.03 -0.46
C TRP A 283 3.43 24.78 -0.55
N ILE A 284 3.69 23.95 -1.57
CA ILE A 284 2.85 22.78 -1.87
C ILE A 284 3.54 21.52 -1.36
N PRO A 285 2.97 20.78 -0.40
CA PRO A 285 3.57 19.56 0.12
C PRO A 285 3.57 18.47 -0.95
N PHE A 286 4.63 17.65 -0.97
CA PHE A 286 4.72 16.47 -1.84
C PHE A 286 5.34 15.25 -1.15
N ALA A 287 5.92 15.41 0.04
CA ALA A 287 6.39 14.30 0.85
C ALA A 287 6.21 14.59 2.36
N GLU A 288 5.98 13.55 3.15
CA GLU A 288 5.70 13.63 4.60
C GLU A 288 6.71 12.83 5.44
N GLY A 289 7.10 13.37 6.59
CA GLY A 289 7.90 12.67 7.62
C GLY A 289 7.06 11.89 8.64
N LYS A 290 5.72 11.99 8.56
CA LYS A 290 4.72 11.37 9.48
C LYS A 290 4.75 11.85 10.93
N ASN A 291 5.45 12.95 11.18
CA ASN A 291 5.62 13.62 12.47
C ASN A 291 5.27 15.12 12.38
N GLY A 292 4.59 15.52 11.31
CA GLY A 292 4.33 16.93 10.95
C GLY A 292 5.46 17.59 10.17
N ASP A 293 6.54 16.85 9.83
CA ASP A 293 7.58 17.35 8.93
C ASP A 293 7.18 17.10 7.47
N TYR A 294 7.52 18.03 6.58
CA TYR A 294 7.18 17.96 5.16
C TYR A 294 8.31 18.43 4.26
N LEU A 295 8.33 17.88 3.05
CA LEU A 295 8.98 18.52 1.91
C LEU A 295 7.94 19.24 1.06
N LEU A 296 8.23 20.50 0.72
CA LEU A 296 7.32 21.35 -0.04
C LEU A 296 8.01 21.94 -1.26
N ILE A 297 7.23 22.17 -2.32
CA ILE A 297 7.62 22.93 -3.50
C ILE A 297 7.24 24.39 -3.27
N ASP A 298 8.24 25.28 -3.33
CA ASP A 298 8.05 26.71 -3.21
C ASP A 298 7.59 27.34 -4.53
N THR A 299 6.37 27.86 -4.56
CA THR A 299 5.84 28.59 -5.73
C THR A 299 5.85 30.11 -5.55
N ASP A 300 6.41 30.62 -4.44
CA ASP A 300 6.55 32.04 -4.15
C ASP A 300 7.88 32.34 -3.46
N PRO A 301 9.01 32.04 -4.09
CA PRO A 301 10.32 32.31 -3.52
C PRO A 301 10.56 33.82 -3.38
N SER A 302 11.58 34.19 -2.59
CA SER A 302 12.13 35.55 -2.60
C SER A 302 12.86 35.89 -3.90
N ASP A 303 13.30 37.14 -4.03
CA ASP A 303 14.17 37.60 -5.13
C ASP A 303 15.52 36.85 -5.22
N THR A 304 15.94 36.15 -4.16
CA THR A 304 17.17 35.35 -4.17
C THR A 304 16.93 33.84 -4.34
N GLY A 305 15.66 33.41 -4.30
CA GLY A 305 15.25 32.02 -4.49
C GLY A 305 14.94 31.68 -5.93
N MET A 306 14.45 30.46 -6.14
CA MET A 306 14.05 29.95 -7.44
C MET A 306 12.67 29.29 -7.37
N TYR A 307 11.82 29.56 -8.35
CA TYR A 307 10.49 28.95 -8.42
C TYR A 307 10.65 27.43 -8.56
N GLY A 308 9.96 26.68 -7.71
CA GLY A 308 10.05 25.22 -7.65
C GLY A 308 11.17 24.67 -6.78
N GLN A 309 11.89 25.52 -6.03
CA GLN A 309 12.86 25.06 -5.03
C GLN A 309 12.18 24.24 -3.94
N ILE A 310 12.93 23.31 -3.35
CA ILE A 310 12.40 22.39 -2.34
C ILE A 310 12.74 22.89 -0.94
N ILE A 311 11.71 22.99 -0.11
CA ILE A 311 11.78 23.42 1.29
C ILE A 311 11.63 22.20 2.17
N GLU A 312 12.43 22.12 3.22
CA GLU A 312 12.14 21.26 4.37
C GLU A 312 11.44 22.09 5.44
N LEU A 313 10.23 21.69 5.79
CA LEU A 313 9.44 22.21 6.90
C LEU A 313 9.49 21.19 8.03
N GLN A 314 10.22 21.50 9.09
CA GLN A 314 10.24 20.67 10.29
C GLN A 314 9.27 21.25 11.32
N ASN A 315 8.47 20.38 11.93
CA ASN A 315 7.53 20.71 12.99
C ASN A 315 8.24 21.01 14.31
N GLU A 316 9.29 20.24 14.62
CA GLU A 316 10.04 20.40 15.88
C GLU A 316 11.13 21.47 15.81
N SER A 317 11.36 22.09 14.65
CA SER A 317 12.31 23.18 14.50
C SER A 317 11.67 24.40 13.84
N TRP A 318 11.99 25.59 14.34
CA TRP A 318 11.66 26.85 13.66
C TRP A 318 12.61 27.13 12.49
N SER A 319 13.20 26.11 11.88
CA SER A 319 14.06 26.30 10.70
C SER A 319 13.24 26.10 9.43
N ARG A 320 13.45 26.97 8.44
CA ARG A 320 12.89 26.86 7.09
C ARG A 320 14.05 26.91 6.11
N THR A 321 14.37 25.77 5.52
CA THR A 321 15.60 25.59 4.74
C THR A 321 15.27 25.16 3.33
N VAL A 322 15.93 25.80 2.35
CA VAL A 322 15.88 25.33 0.96
C VAL A 322 16.95 24.25 0.78
N ILE A 323 16.50 23.01 0.57
CA ILE A 323 17.35 21.81 0.51
C ILE A 323 17.75 21.41 -0.92
N ALA A 324 16.97 21.80 -1.93
CA ALA A 324 17.27 21.57 -3.33
C ALA A 324 16.69 22.69 -4.21
N PHE A 325 17.28 22.89 -5.39
CA PHE A 325 16.83 23.91 -6.35
C PHE A 325 15.62 23.44 -7.15
N CYS A 326 15.46 22.13 -7.34
CA CYS A 326 14.29 21.55 -8.00
C CYS A 326 14.07 20.10 -7.55
N LEU A 327 12.90 19.55 -7.90
CA LEU A 327 12.48 18.19 -7.53
C LEU A 327 13.46 17.13 -8.04
N GLU A 328 13.96 17.30 -9.26
CA GLU A 328 14.80 16.32 -9.94
C GLU A 328 16.19 16.26 -9.34
N GLU A 329 16.74 17.41 -8.95
CA GLU A 329 17.99 17.44 -8.19
C GLU A 329 17.87 16.63 -6.90
N LEU A 330 16.76 16.79 -6.17
CA LEU A 330 16.53 16.05 -4.94
C LEU A 330 16.41 14.54 -5.20
N ILE A 331 15.65 14.13 -6.23
CA ILE A 331 15.50 12.72 -6.58
C ILE A 331 16.84 12.11 -7.01
N TYR A 332 17.65 12.82 -7.79
CA TYR A 332 18.97 12.30 -8.19
C TYR A 332 19.94 12.15 -7.02
N ARG A 333 19.86 13.03 -6.01
CA ARG A 333 20.60 12.84 -4.75
C ARG A 333 20.12 11.58 -4.00
N GLU A 334 18.82 11.31 -4.02
CA GLU A 334 18.27 10.08 -3.43
C GLU A 334 18.73 8.83 -4.20
N ILE A 335 18.77 8.88 -5.53
CA ILE A 335 19.30 7.78 -6.36
C ILE A 335 20.77 7.49 -6.00
N GLU A 336 21.61 8.52 -5.86
CA GLU A 336 23.02 8.37 -5.45
C GLU A 336 23.13 7.76 -4.04
N SER A 337 22.27 8.20 -3.11
CA SER A 337 22.16 7.64 -1.76
C SER A 337 21.79 6.16 -1.78
N LEU A 338 20.80 5.77 -2.59
CA LEU A 338 20.34 4.39 -2.77
C LEU A 338 21.37 3.49 -3.45
N GLU A 339 22.41 4.01 -4.09
CA GLU A 339 23.53 3.23 -4.60
C GLU A 339 24.62 3.00 -3.54
N GLY A 340 24.61 3.81 -2.48
CA GLY A 340 25.53 3.75 -1.35
C GLY A 340 25.19 2.69 -0.29
N ALA A 341 25.62 2.99 0.94
CA ALA A 341 25.39 2.13 2.10
C ALA A 341 23.90 2.03 2.45
N ILE A 342 23.46 0.86 2.91
CA ILE A 342 22.09 0.65 3.37
C ILE A 342 21.85 1.49 4.64
N THR A 343 20.83 2.33 4.62
CA THR A 343 20.39 3.10 5.80
C THR A 343 19.54 2.24 6.75
N GLU A 344 19.34 2.69 7.99
CA GLU A 344 18.48 1.97 8.94
C GLU A 344 17.02 1.84 8.45
N HIS A 345 16.51 2.88 7.79
CA HIS A 345 15.19 2.89 7.17
C HIS A 345 15.08 1.88 6.03
N GLN A 346 16.07 1.84 5.12
CA GLN A 346 16.12 0.87 4.05
C GLN A 346 16.25 -0.57 4.60
N GLN A 347 17.05 -0.77 5.64
CA GLN A 347 17.17 -2.08 6.29
C GLN A 347 15.84 -2.53 6.88
N PHE A 348 15.09 -1.63 7.53
CA PHE A 348 13.75 -1.92 8.02
C PHE A 348 12.80 -2.35 6.89
N ILE A 349 12.82 -1.65 5.75
CA ILE A 349 12.01 -1.99 4.58
C ILE A 349 12.38 -3.37 4.02
N ILE A 350 13.67 -3.69 3.94
CA ILE A 350 14.15 -5.01 3.47
C ILE A 350 13.70 -6.11 4.43
N ASP A 351 13.89 -5.91 5.73
CA ASP A 351 13.63 -6.92 6.76
C ASP A 351 12.13 -7.17 6.95
N ASN A 352 11.29 -6.16 6.74
CA ASN A 352 9.86 -6.23 7.01
C ASN A 352 8.98 -6.20 5.76
N GLY A 353 9.59 -6.01 4.58
CA GLY A 353 8.87 -5.85 3.33
C GLY A 353 8.72 -7.12 2.51
N THR A 354 9.41 -8.19 2.88
CA THR A 354 9.20 -9.50 2.25
C THR A 354 7.89 -10.12 2.70
N PHE A 355 7.20 -10.76 1.74
CA PHE A 355 6.16 -11.74 2.01
C PHE A 355 6.68 -12.92 2.84
#